data_AF-A0AAW7Q235-F1
#
_entry.id   AF-A0AAW7Q235-F1
#
_cell.length_a   1.000
_cell.length_b   1.000
_cell.length_c   1.000
_cell.angle_alpha   90.00
_cell.angle_beta   90.00
_cell.angle_gamma   90.00
#
_symmetry.space_group_name_H-M   'P 1'
#
loop_
_entity.id
_entity.type
_entity.pdbx_description
1 polymer ?
#
loop_
_entity_poly.entity_id
_entity_poly.type
_entity_poly.pdbx_seq_one_letter_code
_entity_poly.pdbx_strand_id
1 'polypeptide(L)'
;MLDLSIHKIFTKDLKKAQLNPTNSAKLFLYISLLLNNEELPSEAKDHYLTGEWKDTKEFHISGDLLVIYMINENTLQLLRIGTHSQLFK
;
A
#
# COMPACT_ATOMS: atom_id res chain seq x y z
N MET A 1 -3.41 -5.70 -17.09
CA MET A 1 -2.48 -5.60 -15.95
C MET A 1 -2.08 -4.14 -15.86
N LEU A 2 -2.13 -3.56 -14.67
CA LEU A 2 -1.70 -2.18 -14.42
C LEU A 2 -0.18 -2.09 -14.49
N ASP A 3 0.33 -0.90 -14.79
CA ASP A 3 1.73 -0.56 -14.62
C ASP A 3 2.03 -0.25 -13.15
N LEU A 4 3.22 -0.63 -12.68
CA LEU A 4 3.64 -0.34 -11.31
C LEU A 4 4.50 0.92 -11.28
N SER A 5 4.08 1.90 -10.49
CA SER A 5 4.89 3.08 -10.16
C SER A 5 5.14 3.15 -8.66
N ILE A 6 6.39 3.39 -8.27
CA ILE A 6 6.80 3.44 -6.87
C ILE A 6 7.32 4.84 -6.56
N HIS A 7 6.66 5.53 -5.63
CA HIS A 7 7.10 6.84 -5.19
C HIS A 7 8.42 6.74 -4.42
N LYS A 8 9.32 7.72 -4.58
CA LYS A 8 10.64 7.70 -3.92
C LYS A 8 10.55 7.62 -2.40
N ILE A 9 9.49 8.17 -1.81
CA ILE A 9 9.24 8.11 -0.36
C ILE A 9 8.86 6.69 0.05
N PHE A 10 8.03 5.98 -0.73
CA PHE A 10 7.71 4.58 -0.49
C PHE A 10 8.96 3.72 -0.34
N THR A 11 9.93 3.85 -1.25
CA THR A 11 11.20 3.09 -1.15
C THR A 11 11.98 3.40 0.12
N LYS A 12 11.97 4.66 0.57
CA LYS A 12 12.64 5.07 1.82
C LYS A 12 11.92 4.48 3.03
N ASP A 13 10.59 4.52 3.03
CA ASP A 13 9.80 4.01 4.13
C ASP A 13 9.85 2.48 4.21
N LEU A 14 9.83 1.79 3.08
CA LEU A 14 9.97 0.34 2.99
C LEU A 14 11.26 -0.14 3.65
N LYS A 15 12.37 0.59 3.45
CA LYS A 15 13.65 0.30 4.12
C LYS A 15 13.57 0.47 5.64
N LYS A 16 12.81 1.47 6.12
CA LYS A 16 12.62 1.71 7.56
C LYS A 16 11.67 0.70 8.19
N ALA A 17 10.67 0.23 7.44
CA ALA A 17 9.68 -0.73 7.90
C ALA A 17 10.28 -2.11 8.26
N GLN A 18 11.47 -2.43 7.74
CA GLN A 18 12.21 -3.67 8.05
C GLN A 18 11.30 -4.90 8.04
N LEU A 19 10.63 -5.12 6.91
CA LEU A 19 9.64 -6.18 6.78
C LEU A 19 10.27 -7.55 7.06
N ASN A 20 9.61 -8.33 7.91
CA ASN A 20 9.91 -9.75 8.03
C ASN A 20 9.46 -10.50 6.76
N PRO A 21 9.88 -11.77 6.56
CA PRO A 21 9.52 -12.54 5.37
C PRO A 21 8.01 -12.69 5.15
N THR A 22 7.23 -12.85 6.23
CA THR A 22 5.77 -12.98 6.17
C THR A 22 5.10 -11.70 5.65
N ASN A 23 5.48 -10.54 6.18
CA ASN A 23 4.96 -9.25 5.77
C ASN A 23 5.41 -8.89 4.34
N SER A 24 6.62 -9.28 3.97
CA SER A 24 7.12 -9.13 2.60
C SER A 24 6.27 -9.94 1.62
N ALA A 25 5.99 -11.21 1.94
CA ALA A 25 5.15 -12.06 1.11
C ALA A 25 3.72 -11.50 0.95
N LYS A 26 3.10 -11.02 2.04
CA LYS A 26 1.79 -10.35 1.99
C LYS A 26 1.81 -9.10 1.12
N LEU A 27 2.83 -8.26 1.25
CA LEU A 27 2.99 -7.06 0.42
C LEU A 27 3.04 -7.41 -1.06
N PHE A 28 3.88 -8.38 -1.45
CA PHE A 28 3.97 -8.81 -2.85
C PHE A 28 2.67 -9.42 -3.36
N LEU A 29 1.99 -10.23 -2.54
CA LEU A 29 0.70 -10.81 -2.88
C LEU A 29 -0.33 -9.72 -3.18
N TYR A 30 -0.49 -8.75 -2.26
CA TYR A 30 -1.49 -7.69 -2.42
C TYR A 30 -1.18 -6.77 -3.61
N ILE A 31 0.10 -6.42 -3.83
CA ILE A 31 0.49 -5.67 -5.03
C ILE A 31 0.15 -6.48 -6.29
N SER A 32 0.41 -7.78 -6.32
CA SER A 32 0.09 -8.62 -7.47
C SER A 32 -1.42 -8.66 -7.77
N LEU A 33 -2.26 -8.77 -6.73
CA LEU A 33 -3.71 -8.74 -6.89
C LEU A 33 -4.16 -7.40 -7.50
N LEU A 34 -3.69 -6.28 -6.94
CA LEU A 34 -4.01 -4.95 -7.46
C LEU A 34 -3.55 -4.75 -8.91
N LEU A 35 -2.34 -5.20 -9.26
CA LEU A 35 -1.85 -5.12 -10.65
C LEU A 35 -2.72 -5.90 -11.64
N ASN A 36 -3.38 -6.96 -11.18
CA ASN A 36 -4.30 -7.77 -11.99
C ASN A 36 -5.75 -7.26 -11.97
N ASN A 37 -6.02 -6.12 -11.32
CA ASN A 37 -7.38 -5.62 -11.04
C ASN A 37 -8.23 -6.60 -10.23
N GLU A 38 -7.59 -7.39 -9.37
CA GLU A 38 -8.26 -8.27 -8.42
C GLU A 38 -8.48 -7.55 -7.08
N GLU A 39 -9.55 -7.92 -6.38
CA GLU A 39 -9.86 -7.36 -5.06
C GLU A 39 -8.91 -7.90 -3.99
N LEU A 40 -8.56 -7.05 -3.03
CA LEU A 40 -7.80 -7.46 -1.86
C LEU A 40 -8.66 -8.28 -0.90
N PRO A 41 -8.08 -9.25 -0.17
CA PRO A 41 -8.84 -9.98 0.83
C PRO A 41 -9.30 -9.04 1.95
N SER A 42 -10.42 -9.37 2.60
CA SER A 42 -11.04 -8.52 3.63
C SER A 42 -10.12 -8.21 4.81
N GLU A 43 -9.16 -9.08 5.12
CA GLU A 43 -8.14 -8.85 6.15
C GLU A 43 -7.20 -7.67 5.85
N ALA A 44 -7.04 -7.32 4.58
CA ALA A 44 -6.24 -6.18 4.14
C ALA A 44 -6.94 -4.84 4.42
N LYS A 45 -8.24 -4.86 4.77
CA LYS A 45 -9.03 -3.66 5.08
C LYS A 45 -8.86 -2.55 4.03
N ASP A 46 -8.93 -2.90 2.75
CA ASP A 46 -8.81 -1.93 1.66
C ASP A 46 -9.92 -0.89 1.74
N HIS A 47 -9.57 0.39 1.87
CA HIS A 47 -10.55 1.48 1.90
C HIS A 47 -9.95 2.81 1.47
N TYR A 48 -10.82 3.74 1.10
CA TYR A 48 -10.42 5.12 0.81
C TYR A 48 -10.05 5.85 2.10
N LEU A 49 -8.97 6.62 2.02
CA LEU A 49 -8.60 7.56 3.06
C LEU A 49 -9.51 8.78 3.05
N THR A 50 -9.39 9.62 4.08
CA THR A 50 -10.15 10.86 4.21
C THR A 50 -9.22 12.06 4.32
N GLY A 51 -9.77 13.28 4.30
CA GLY A 51 -8.99 14.52 4.43
C GLY A 51 -8.09 14.78 3.22
N GLU A 52 -6.82 15.13 3.47
CA GLU A 52 -5.83 15.41 2.42
C GLU A 52 -5.53 14.20 1.51
N TRP A 53 -5.83 12.99 2.00
CA TRP A 53 -5.59 11.73 1.31
C TRP A 53 -6.86 11.15 0.65
N LYS A 54 -7.95 11.92 0.52
CA LYS A 54 -9.26 11.44 0.04
C LYS A 54 -9.26 10.72 -1.31
N ASP A 55 -8.29 11.03 -2.18
CA ASP A 55 -8.18 10.44 -3.52
C ASP A 55 -7.25 9.22 -3.55
N THR A 56 -6.83 8.75 -2.36
CA THR A 56 -5.96 7.58 -2.17
C THR A 56 -6.65 6.52 -1.33
N LYS A 57 -6.17 5.29 -1.46
CA LYS A 57 -6.59 4.14 -0.68
C LYS A 57 -5.48 3.67 0.23
N GLU A 58 -5.85 2.97 1.29
CA GLU A 58 -4.91 2.21 2.08
C GLU A 58 -5.31 0.74 2.24
N PHE A 59 -4.30 -0.11 2.41
CA PHE A 59 -4.47 -1.48 2.86
C PHE A 59 -3.45 -1.84 3.95
N HIS A 60 -3.85 -2.71 4.87
CA HIS A 60 -3.03 -3.24 5.95
C HIS A 60 -2.28 -4.50 5.51
N ILE A 61 -0.98 -4.55 5.81
CA ILE A 61 -0.17 -5.77 5.68
C ILE A 61 -0.28 -6.60 6.96
N SER A 62 -0.11 -5.95 8.11
CA SER A 62 -0.17 -6.58 9.43
C SER A 62 -0.34 -5.54 10.53
N GLY A 63 -1.28 -5.73 11.47
CA GLY A 63 -1.47 -4.81 12.59
C GLY A 63 -1.57 -3.36 12.12
N ASP A 64 -0.66 -2.51 12.61
CA ASP A 64 -0.62 -1.08 12.27
C ASP A 64 0.16 -0.77 10.98
N LEU A 65 0.84 -1.73 10.36
CA LEU A 65 1.61 -1.54 9.15
C LEU A 65 0.70 -1.58 7.91
N LEU A 66 0.66 -0.47 7.18
CA LEU A 66 -0.18 -0.27 6.01
C LEU A 66 0.58 0.36 4.84
N VAL A 67 -0.03 0.30 3.66
CA VAL A 67 0.41 0.92 2.42
C VAL A 67 -0.65 1.89 1.95
N ILE A 68 -0.21 3.11 1.63
CA ILE A 68 -1.04 4.10 0.92
C ILE A 68 -0.72 3.99 -0.56
N TYR A 69 -1.76 3.84 -1.36
CA TYR A 69 -1.66 3.71 -2.80
C TYR A 69 -2.79 4.46 -3.51
N MET A 70 -2.65 4.63 -4.81
CA MET A 70 -3.75 5.05 -5.67
C MET A 70 -3.64 4.36 -7.02
N ILE A 71 -4.77 4.20 -7.70
CA ILE A 71 -4.82 3.73 -9.08
C ILE A 71 -5.24 4.92 -9.93
N ASN A 72 -4.42 5.29 -10.89
CA ASN A 72 -4.72 6.36 -11.83
C ASN A 72 -4.53 5.85 -13.26
N GLU A 73 -5.55 6.01 -14.08
CA GLU A 73 -5.65 5.46 -15.43
C GLU A 73 -5.33 3.95 -15.46
N ASN A 74 -4.13 3.58 -15.88
CA ASN A 74 -3.66 2.20 -15.94
C ASN A 74 -2.43 1.95 -15.05
N THR A 75 -2.18 2.80 -14.05
CA THR A 75 -1.00 2.71 -13.17
C THR A 75 -1.41 2.55 -11.71
N LEU A 76 -0.91 1.50 -11.07
CA LEU A 76 -0.88 1.35 -9.61
C LEU A 76 0.31 2.15 -9.05
N GLN A 77 0.02 3.17 -8.25
CA GLN A 77 1.03 4.02 -7.62
C GLN A 77 1.15 3.71 -6.13
N LEU A 78 2.32 3.21 -5.71
CA LEU A 78 2.64 3.01 -4.30
C LEU A 78 3.25 4.29 -3.72
N LEU A 79 2.54 4.94 -2.78
CA LEU A 79 2.88 6.28 -2.30
C LEU A 79 3.69 6.24 -1.01
N ARG A 80 3.22 5.50 0.00
CA ARG A 80 3.82 5.39 1.33
C ARG A 80 3.60 4.00 1.92
N ILE A 81 4.47 3.58 2.84
CA ILE A 81 4.29 2.39 3.68
C ILE A 81 4.74 2.74 5.10
N GLY A 82 4.09 2.23 6.12
CA GLY A 82 4.49 2.53 7.49
C GLY A 82 3.38 2.25 8.49
N THR A 83 3.64 2.57 9.74
CA THR A 83 2.58 2.54 10.77
C THR A 83 1.70 3.78 10.69
N HIS A 84 0.49 3.71 11.24
CA HIS A 84 -0.41 4.88 11.36
C HIS A 84 0.33 6.13 11.88
N SER A 85 1.10 6.01 12.97
CA SER A 85 1.85 7.12 13.57
C SER A 85 2.98 7.68 12.70
N GLN A 86 3.46 6.92 11.71
CA GLN A 86 4.48 7.38 10.75
C GLN A 86 3.86 8.10 9.55
N LEU A 87 2.59 7.82 9.25
CA LEU A 87 1.92 8.26 8.02
C LEU A 87 0.92 9.40 8.25
N PHE A 88 0.22 9.43 9.38
CA PHE A 88 -0.89 10.36 9.66
C PHE A 88 -0.64 11.26 10.87
N LYS A 89 0.58 11.77 11.01
CA LYS A 89 0.96 12.65 12.13
C LYS A 89 0.43 14.07 11.97
#